data_AF-A0A6P6TBM2-F1
#
_entry.id   AF-A0A6P6TBM2-F1
#
_cell.length_a   1.000
_cell.length_b   1.000
_cell.length_c   1.000
_cell.angle_alpha   90.00
_cell.angle_beta   90.00
_cell.angle_gamma   90.00
#
_symmetry.space_group_name_H-M   'P 1'
#
loop_
_entity.id
_entity.type
_entity.pdbx_description
1 polymer ?
#
loop_
_entity_poly.entity_id
_entity_poly.type
_entity_poly.pdbx_seq_one_letter_code
_entity_poly.pdbx_strand_id
1 'polypeptide(L)'
;MAKEGVEDWRRRKQDIEANNRKVQVYGRNQTFEETRWKNLRVGDLVKVYKDEYFPADLFLVSSSYEDGICYVETSNLDGETNLKVKHALDVTASIHDESSFQNFKAVIKCEDPNDDLYAFVGTLCHGRQYPLSVQQILLRDSKLQNTDYIYGVVIFTGHDTKVMQNTTDPPSKRSKIERKMDKIIYILFSTLIMMSSVGSVFFGIETKNDIHDGKLTRWYLDQTIFINQDQDMYFEETDKPARARTSNLNEELGQVDTILSDKTGTLTCNSMEFVKCSIAGIAYGRGLTEVERALAKKKGGGPPEVGDTSFDAEGSNAELVDTGRSIKGFNFQDERIMNGQWVKQTHSNVIQKFFRVLALCHTAIPDVNQDTGEISYEAESPDEAAFVIAARELGFEFYERTQTSISLHELDRESTTQAKFKLEAKEI
;
A
#
# COMPACT_ATOMS: atom_id res chain seq x y z
N MET A 1 0.52 21.15 3.17
CA MET A 1 -0.73 21.73 2.66
C MET A 1 -1.47 20.82 1.70
N ALA A 2 -1.02 20.55 0.46
CA ALA A 2 -1.78 19.68 -0.47
C ALA A 2 -1.95 18.23 0.06
N LYS A 3 -0.85 17.63 0.55
CA LYS A 3 -0.89 16.30 1.18
C LYS A 3 -1.80 16.25 2.41
N GLU A 4 -1.65 17.21 3.32
CA GLU A 4 -2.50 17.32 4.52
C GLU A 4 -3.98 17.48 4.15
N GLY A 5 -4.29 18.26 3.11
CA GLY A 5 -5.65 18.42 2.60
C GLY A 5 -6.24 17.12 2.02
N VAL A 6 -5.43 16.31 1.32
CA VAL A 6 -5.84 14.99 0.82
C VAL A 6 -6.09 14.02 1.98
N GLU A 7 -5.20 14.03 2.99
CA GLU A 7 -5.34 13.18 4.19
C GLU A 7 -6.57 13.56 5.03
N ASP A 8 -6.88 14.85 5.14
CA ASP A 8 -8.06 15.35 5.85
C ASP A 8 -9.36 15.02 5.08
N TRP A 9 -9.35 15.15 3.74
CA TRP A 9 -10.48 14.74 2.91
C TRP A 9 -10.78 13.24 3.01
N ARG A 10 -9.75 12.39 3.04
CA ARG A 10 -9.92 10.94 3.23
C ARG A 10 -10.54 10.60 4.59
N ARG A 11 -10.08 11.25 5.67
CA ARG A 11 -10.67 11.10 7.01
C ARG A 11 -12.13 11.53 7.04
N ARG A 12 -12.43 12.71 6.49
CA ARG A 12 -13.81 13.20 6.35
C ARG A 12 -14.70 12.23 5.57
N LYS A 13 -14.18 11.59 4.51
CA LYS A 13 -14.95 10.59 3.76
C LYS A 13 -15.33 9.38 4.63
N GLN A 14 -14.39 8.88 5.44
CA GLN A 14 -14.63 7.79 6.39
C GLN A 14 -15.65 8.19 7.46
N ASP A 15 -15.55 9.39 8.01
CA ASP A 15 -16.52 9.90 8.99
C ASP A 15 -17.93 10.02 8.40
N ILE A 16 -18.05 10.48 7.15
CA ILE A 16 -19.33 10.57 6.44
C ILE A 16 -19.92 9.18 6.22
N GLU A 17 -19.10 8.19 5.89
CA GLU A 17 -19.54 6.81 5.69
C GLU A 17 -20.08 6.20 6.99
N ALA A 18 -19.33 6.32 8.09
CA ALA A 18 -19.74 5.85 9.41
C ALA A 18 -21.05 6.52 9.87
N ASN A 19 -21.16 7.85 9.72
CA ASN A 19 -22.34 8.62 10.12
C ASN A 19 -23.60 8.33 9.29
N ASN A 20 -23.47 7.75 8.09
CA ASN A 20 -24.59 7.36 7.24
C ASN A 20 -24.96 5.88 7.35
N ARG A 21 -24.27 5.09 8.19
CA ARG A 21 -24.72 3.75 8.58
C ARG A 21 -26.11 3.83 9.21
N LYS A 22 -26.85 2.74 9.08
CA LYS A 22 -28.26 2.67 9.46
C LYS A 22 -28.43 1.78 10.70
N VAL A 23 -29.50 2.04 11.46
CA VAL A 23 -29.91 1.25 12.62
C VAL A 23 -31.42 1.38 12.81
N GLN A 24 -32.06 0.38 13.39
CA GLN A 24 -33.48 0.43 13.74
C GLN A 24 -33.67 1.13 15.09
N VAL A 25 -34.51 2.16 15.13
CA VAL A 25 -34.89 2.89 16.35
C VAL A 25 -36.38 2.74 16.59
N TYR A 26 -36.76 2.53 17.84
CA TYR A 26 -38.16 2.50 18.25
C TYR A 26 -38.76 3.91 18.19
N GLY A 27 -39.61 4.14 17.19
CA GLY A 27 -40.25 5.43 16.96
C GLY A 27 -41.42 5.68 17.89
N ARG A 28 -41.91 6.93 17.89
CA ARG A 28 -43.16 7.32 18.60
C ARG A 28 -44.40 6.60 18.08
N ASN A 29 -44.30 6.06 16.86
CA ASN A 29 -45.35 5.29 16.20
C ASN A 29 -45.46 3.85 16.72
N GLN A 30 -44.72 3.51 17.79
CA GLN A 30 -44.67 2.18 18.41
C GLN A 30 -44.15 1.08 17.49
N THR A 31 -43.36 1.46 16.49
CA THR A 31 -42.72 0.57 15.51
C THR A 31 -41.24 0.92 15.37
N PHE A 32 -40.44 -0.06 14.94
CA PHE A 32 -39.04 0.17 14.60
C PHE A 32 -38.93 0.83 13.22
N GLU A 33 -38.32 2.02 13.20
CA GLU A 33 -38.04 2.78 11.99
C GLU A 33 -36.54 2.82 11.73
N GLU A 34 -36.14 2.75 10.46
CA GLU A 34 -34.74 2.81 10.07
C GLU A 34 -34.24 4.26 10.11
N THR A 35 -33.21 4.54 10.90
CA THR A 35 -32.56 5.85 10.97
C THR A 35 -31.06 5.74 10.73
N ARG A 36 -30.39 6.89 10.55
CA ARG A 36 -28.93 6.97 10.38
C ARG A 36 -28.27 7.23 11.73
N TRP A 37 -27.03 6.77 11.89
CA TRP A 37 -26.26 6.93 13.12
C TRP A 37 -26.16 8.40 13.57
N LYS A 38 -25.97 9.34 12.63
CA LYS A 38 -25.92 10.78 12.92
C LYS A 38 -27.20 11.39 13.54
N ASN A 39 -28.32 10.69 13.46
CA ASN A 39 -29.61 11.17 13.97
C ASN A 39 -29.96 10.57 15.34
N LEU A 40 -29.15 9.62 15.86
CA LEU A 40 -29.37 9.00 17.15
C LEU A 40 -29.19 10.00 18.29
N ARG A 41 -30.01 9.84 19.33
CA ARG A 41 -29.97 10.65 20.54
C ARG A 41 -29.94 9.77 21.77
N VAL A 42 -29.43 10.34 22.86
CA VAL A 42 -29.47 9.70 24.18
C VAL A 42 -30.91 9.37 24.56
N GLY A 43 -31.15 8.14 25.00
CA GLY A 43 -32.46 7.61 25.35
C GLY A 43 -33.22 6.92 24.21
N ASP A 44 -32.72 6.95 22.97
CA ASP A 44 -33.31 6.19 21.89
C ASP A 44 -33.17 4.67 22.13
N LEU A 45 -34.25 3.92 21.95
CA LEU A 45 -34.23 2.45 21.98
C LEU A 45 -33.89 1.94 20.59
N VAL A 46 -32.74 1.27 20.45
CA VAL A 46 -32.25 0.70 19.21
C VAL A 46 -32.38 -0.82 19.20
N LYS A 47 -32.63 -1.37 18.01
CA LYS A 47 -32.50 -2.79 17.72
C LYS A 47 -31.30 -3.01 16.80
N VAL A 48 -30.37 -3.84 17.23
CA VAL A 48 -29.13 -4.15 16.48
C VAL A 48 -29.13 -5.64 16.16
N TYR A 49 -28.87 -5.98 14.89
CA TYR A 49 -28.89 -7.35 14.41
C TYR A 49 -27.50 -8.00 14.49
N LYS A 50 -27.48 -9.33 14.36
CA LYS A 50 -26.25 -10.11 14.24
C LYS A 50 -25.32 -9.52 13.19
N ASP A 51 -24.04 -9.49 13.51
CA ASP A 51 -22.96 -8.97 12.68
C ASP A 51 -22.98 -7.46 12.41
N GLU A 52 -23.81 -6.68 13.11
CA GLU A 52 -23.79 -5.22 13.05
C GLU A 52 -22.93 -4.61 14.16
N TYR A 53 -22.42 -3.41 13.89
CA TYR A 53 -21.67 -2.60 14.85
C TYR A 53 -22.61 -1.77 15.72
N PHE A 54 -22.27 -1.60 17.00
CA PHE A 54 -23.02 -0.70 17.86
C PHE A 54 -22.76 0.76 17.48
N PRO A 55 -23.82 1.56 17.25
CA PRO A 55 -23.68 2.94 16.78
C PRO A 55 -23.21 3.94 17.85
N ALA A 56 -23.37 3.56 19.12
CA ALA A 56 -23.25 4.39 20.29
C ALA A 56 -23.00 3.48 21.51
N ASP A 57 -22.74 4.06 22.69
CA ASP A 57 -22.68 3.24 23.90
C ASP A 57 -24.10 2.93 24.35
N LEU A 58 -24.44 1.64 24.42
CA LEU A 58 -25.79 1.15 24.68
C LEU A 58 -25.86 0.45 26.04
N PHE A 59 -26.96 0.67 26.75
CA PHE A 59 -27.43 -0.19 27.82
C PHE A 59 -28.14 -1.41 27.22
N LEU A 60 -27.69 -2.62 27.52
CA LEU A 60 -28.32 -3.87 27.10
C LEU A 60 -29.63 -4.09 27.88
N VAL A 61 -30.76 -3.95 27.20
CA VAL A 61 -32.10 -4.18 27.78
C VAL A 61 -32.43 -5.66 27.79
N SER A 62 -32.37 -6.27 26.60
CA SER A 62 -32.65 -7.69 26.39
C SER A 62 -31.96 -8.17 25.12
N SER A 63 -31.79 -9.49 25.00
CA SER A 63 -31.25 -10.15 23.81
C SER A 63 -32.26 -11.13 23.23
N SER A 64 -31.92 -11.73 22.08
CA SER A 64 -32.70 -12.81 21.48
C SER A 64 -32.73 -14.09 22.31
N TYR A 65 -31.85 -14.23 23.31
CA TYR A 65 -31.81 -15.39 24.21
C TYR A 65 -32.64 -15.12 25.47
N GLU A 66 -33.33 -16.15 25.99
CA GLU A 66 -34.15 -16.05 27.20
C GLU A 66 -33.32 -15.67 28.45
N ASP A 67 -32.05 -16.05 28.48
CA ASP A 67 -31.12 -15.72 29.57
C ASP A 67 -30.59 -14.27 29.50
N GLY A 68 -30.98 -13.48 28.49
CA GLY A 68 -30.55 -12.08 28.35
C GLY A 68 -29.05 -11.91 28.04
N ILE A 69 -28.40 -12.95 27.52
CA ILE A 69 -26.97 -12.97 27.18
C ILE A 69 -26.74 -12.50 25.74
N CYS A 70 -25.66 -11.77 25.47
CA CYS A 70 -25.15 -11.59 24.12
C CYS A 70 -23.62 -11.69 24.04
N TYR A 71 -23.10 -11.95 22.85
CA TYR A 71 -21.66 -12.03 22.60
C TYR A 71 -21.20 -10.83 21.79
N VAL A 72 -20.12 -10.20 22.24
CA VAL A 72 -19.57 -8.98 21.64
C VAL A 72 -18.13 -9.21 21.25
N GLU A 73 -17.80 -8.85 20.01
CA GLU A 73 -16.43 -8.79 19.53
C GLU A 73 -15.88 -7.37 19.78
N THR A 74 -14.79 -7.28 20.55
CA THR A 74 -14.12 -6.01 20.88
C THR A 74 -12.77 -5.83 20.18
N SER A 75 -12.52 -6.58 19.10
CA SER A 75 -11.26 -6.54 18.33
C SER A 75 -10.88 -5.13 17.88
N ASN A 76 -11.86 -4.25 17.63
CA ASN A 76 -11.65 -2.84 17.28
C ASN A 76 -11.24 -1.92 18.44
N LEU A 77 -11.45 -2.34 19.70
CA LEU A 77 -11.23 -1.53 20.89
C LEU A 77 -9.95 -1.88 21.61
N ASP A 78 -9.75 -3.16 21.90
CA ASP A 78 -8.63 -3.67 22.70
C ASP A 78 -7.77 -4.69 21.96
N GLY A 79 -8.12 -5.04 20.72
CA GLY A 79 -7.39 -6.03 19.92
C GLY A 79 -7.56 -7.47 20.40
N GLU A 80 -8.47 -7.71 21.36
CA GLU A 80 -8.79 -9.06 21.82
C GLU A 80 -9.67 -9.77 20.79
N THR A 81 -9.31 -11.01 20.43
CA THR A 81 -10.04 -11.82 19.45
C THR A 81 -11.13 -12.68 20.10
N ASN A 82 -11.16 -12.77 21.43
CA ASN A 82 -12.15 -13.54 22.16
C ASN A 82 -13.47 -12.77 22.25
N LEU A 83 -14.58 -13.49 22.08
CA LEU A 83 -15.90 -12.92 22.28
C LEU A 83 -16.14 -12.67 23.78
N LYS A 84 -16.56 -11.45 24.11
CA LYS A 84 -16.94 -11.06 25.47
C LYS A 84 -18.42 -11.30 25.68
N VAL A 85 -18.75 -11.98 26.77
CA VAL A 85 -20.14 -12.23 27.17
C VAL A 85 -20.66 -11.01 27.92
N LYS A 86 -21.85 -10.53 27.53
CA LYS A 86 -22.57 -9.43 28.18
C LYS A 86 -23.93 -9.92 28.66
N HIS A 87 -24.38 -9.39 29.79
CA HIS A 87 -25.59 -9.83 30.47
C HIS A 87 -26.54 -8.65 30.65
N ALA A 88 -27.78 -8.82 30.18
CA ALA A 88 -28.88 -7.92 30.53
C ALA A 88 -29.16 -7.99 32.05
N LEU A 89 -29.86 -6.99 32.58
CA LEU A 89 -30.43 -7.12 33.92
C LEU A 89 -31.61 -8.09 33.91
N ASP A 90 -31.75 -8.94 34.92
CA ASP A 90 -32.85 -9.90 35.04
C ASP A 90 -34.24 -9.24 34.92
N VAL A 91 -34.35 -7.98 35.37
CA VAL A 91 -35.59 -7.18 35.34
C VAL A 91 -35.98 -6.75 33.93
N THR A 92 -35.00 -6.59 33.03
CA THR A 92 -35.21 -6.14 31.65
C THR A 92 -35.08 -7.29 30.64
N ALA A 93 -34.42 -8.38 31.02
CA ALA A 93 -34.16 -9.53 30.16
C ALA A 93 -35.45 -10.14 29.57
N SER A 94 -36.54 -10.15 30.34
CA SER A 94 -37.83 -10.71 29.91
C SER A 94 -38.60 -9.85 28.89
N ILE A 95 -38.06 -8.70 28.47
CA ILE A 95 -38.72 -7.78 27.53
C ILE A 95 -38.31 -8.16 26.10
N HIS A 96 -39.05 -9.08 25.48
CA HIS A 96 -38.78 -9.52 24.10
C HIS A 96 -39.73 -8.91 23.06
N ASP A 97 -40.95 -8.53 23.46
CA ASP A 97 -41.99 -8.07 22.54
C ASP A 97 -42.04 -6.54 22.38
N GLU A 98 -42.31 -6.08 21.15
CA GLU A 98 -42.45 -4.66 20.81
C GLU A 98 -43.59 -3.97 21.59
N SER A 99 -44.60 -4.73 22.00
CA SER A 99 -45.71 -4.28 22.84
C SER A 99 -45.30 -4.07 24.30
N SER A 100 -44.31 -4.82 24.79
CA SER A 100 -43.83 -4.72 26.17
C SER A 100 -43.08 -3.41 26.44
N PHE A 101 -42.46 -2.81 25.42
CA PHE A 101 -41.82 -1.50 25.53
C PHE A 101 -42.81 -0.35 25.78
N GLN A 102 -44.09 -0.50 25.43
CA GLN A 102 -45.09 0.57 25.60
C GLN A 102 -45.34 0.91 27.07
N ASN A 103 -45.26 -0.09 27.94
CA ASN A 103 -45.54 0.05 29.37
C ASN A 103 -44.24 0.14 30.21
N PHE A 104 -43.08 -0.06 29.59
CA PHE A 104 -41.81 -0.03 30.30
C PHE A 104 -41.29 1.40 30.45
N LYS A 105 -41.21 1.88 31.69
CA LYS A 105 -40.63 3.18 32.03
C LYS A 105 -39.56 3.02 33.08
N ALA A 106 -38.33 3.41 32.75
CA ALA A 106 -37.21 3.41 33.68
C ALA A 106 -36.37 4.67 33.51
N VAL A 107 -35.60 5.02 34.53
CA VAL A 107 -34.64 6.14 34.49
C VAL A 107 -33.26 5.58 34.77
N ILE A 108 -32.33 5.77 33.83
CA ILE A 108 -30.92 5.40 34.01
C ILE A 108 -30.19 6.64 34.54
N LYS A 109 -29.51 6.49 35.67
CA LYS A 109 -28.53 7.46 36.16
C LYS A 109 -27.15 6.85 35.99
N CYS A 110 -26.22 7.57 35.38
CA CYS A 110 -24.87 7.09 35.15
C CYS A 110 -23.85 8.19 35.44
N GLU A 111 -22.59 7.80 35.50
CA GLU A 111 -21.44 8.70 35.55
C GLU A 111 -21.34 9.62 34.33
N ASP A 112 -20.55 10.69 34.45
CA ASP A 112 -20.20 11.53 33.31
C ASP A 112 -19.30 10.76 32.32
N PRO A 113 -19.36 11.10 31.01
CA PRO A 113 -18.49 10.52 29.99
C PRO A 113 -17.00 10.54 30.40
N ASN A 114 -16.33 9.40 30.31
CA ASN A 114 -14.92 9.24 30.62
C ASN A 114 -14.26 8.26 29.63
N ASP A 115 -12.94 8.13 29.70
CA ASP A 115 -12.10 7.32 28.81
C ASP A 115 -11.86 5.88 29.31
N ASP A 116 -12.36 5.52 30.50
CA ASP A 116 -12.19 4.17 31.06
C ASP A 116 -13.18 3.18 30.42
N LEU A 117 -12.65 2.32 29.54
CA LEU A 117 -13.40 1.28 28.84
C LEU A 117 -13.86 0.12 29.75
N TYR A 118 -13.22 -0.06 30.91
CA TYR A 118 -13.43 -1.21 31.81
C TYR A 118 -14.15 -0.87 33.11
N ALA A 119 -14.46 0.41 33.32
CA ALA A 119 -15.33 0.87 34.39
C ALA A 119 -16.60 1.51 33.83
N PHE A 120 -17.72 1.24 34.50
CA PHE A 120 -18.97 1.94 34.28
C PHE A 120 -19.78 1.87 35.57
N VAL A 121 -20.14 3.03 36.11
CA VAL A 121 -21.00 3.13 37.28
C VAL A 121 -22.33 3.74 36.88
N GLY A 122 -23.41 3.00 37.11
CA GLY A 122 -24.76 3.51 36.90
C GLY A 122 -25.80 2.84 37.78
N THR A 123 -27.03 3.32 37.70
CA THR A 123 -28.18 2.80 38.43
C THR A 123 -29.42 2.90 37.55
N LEU A 124 -30.06 1.77 37.30
CA LEU A 124 -31.38 1.71 36.67
C LEU A 124 -32.46 1.86 37.75
N CYS A 125 -33.31 2.88 37.60
CA CYS A 125 -34.45 3.13 38.48
C CYS A 125 -35.75 2.68 37.79
N HIS A 126 -36.27 1.52 38.20
CA HIS A 126 -37.56 0.98 37.75
C HIS A 126 -38.34 0.47 38.98
N GLY A 127 -38.93 1.40 39.73
CA GLY A 127 -39.55 1.15 41.05
C GLY A 127 -38.54 0.86 42.17
N ARG A 128 -37.51 0.04 41.90
CA ARG A 128 -36.30 -0.19 42.71
C ARG A 128 -35.06 0.27 41.96
N GLN A 129 -33.95 0.43 42.69
CA GLN A 129 -32.65 0.77 42.15
C GLN A 129 -31.85 -0.51 41.90
N TYR A 130 -31.36 -0.66 40.67
CA TYR A 130 -30.49 -1.77 40.27
C TYR A 130 -29.13 -1.21 39.84
N PRO A 131 -28.01 -1.66 40.43
CA PRO A 131 -26.69 -1.19 40.05
C PRO A 131 -26.36 -1.67 38.63
N LEU A 132 -25.78 -0.80 37.83
CA LEU A 132 -25.26 -1.10 36.51
C LEU A 132 -23.75 -1.25 36.58
N SER A 133 -23.23 -2.23 35.86
CA SER A 133 -21.81 -2.48 35.68
C SER A 133 -21.47 -2.55 34.19
N VAL A 134 -20.18 -2.72 33.87
CA VAL A 134 -19.71 -2.90 32.50
C VAL A 134 -20.32 -4.12 31.80
N GLN A 135 -20.83 -5.11 32.54
CA GLN A 135 -21.48 -6.29 31.96
C GLN A 135 -22.76 -5.97 31.19
N GLN A 136 -23.44 -4.87 31.54
CA GLN A 136 -24.68 -4.41 30.91
C GLN A 136 -24.45 -3.37 29.80
N ILE A 137 -23.20 -2.95 29.57
CA ILE A 137 -22.87 -1.90 28.60
C ILE A 137 -22.22 -2.48 27.35
N LEU A 138 -22.71 -2.04 26.20
CA LEU A 138 -22.20 -2.33 24.87
C LEU A 138 -21.53 -1.07 24.33
N LEU A 139 -20.23 -1.13 24.06
CA LEU A 139 -19.46 0.03 23.61
C LEU A 139 -19.60 0.22 22.10
N ARG A 140 -19.59 1.48 21.66
CA ARG A 140 -19.52 1.85 20.24
C ARG A 140 -18.38 1.11 19.52
N ASP A 141 -18.56 0.83 18.23
CA ASP A 141 -17.58 0.16 17.35
C ASP A 141 -17.22 -1.30 17.74
N SER A 142 -17.83 -1.84 18.81
CA SER A 142 -17.89 -3.29 19.02
C SER A 142 -18.97 -3.91 18.12
N LYS A 143 -18.81 -5.20 17.79
CA LYS A 143 -19.69 -5.92 16.88
C LYS A 143 -20.51 -6.98 17.61
N LEU A 144 -21.81 -7.08 17.31
CA LEU A 144 -22.65 -8.14 17.84
C LEU A 144 -22.33 -9.46 17.12
N GLN A 145 -21.99 -10.49 17.88
CA GLN A 145 -21.67 -11.83 17.37
C GLN A 145 -22.55 -12.87 18.03
N ASN A 146 -22.80 -14.00 17.35
CA ASN A 146 -23.49 -15.17 17.92
C ASN A 146 -24.79 -14.85 18.68
N THR A 147 -25.53 -13.82 18.27
CA THR A 147 -26.81 -13.40 18.87
C THR A 147 -27.61 -12.73 17.75
N ASP A 148 -28.86 -13.13 17.55
CA ASP A 148 -29.63 -12.72 16.35
C ASP A 148 -29.99 -11.24 16.38
N TYR A 149 -30.38 -10.73 17.55
CA TYR A 149 -30.60 -9.32 17.78
C TYR A 149 -30.50 -8.98 19.27
N ILE A 150 -30.26 -7.70 19.56
CA ILE A 150 -30.37 -7.13 20.90
C ILE A 150 -31.21 -5.86 20.88
N TYR A 151 -31.87 -5.58 22.01
CA TYR A 151 -32.49 -4.29 22.27
C TYR A 151 -31.61 -3.51 23.24
N GLY A 152 -31.22 -2.30 22.82
CA GLY A 152 -30.32 -1.45 23.59
C GLY A 152 -30.85 -0.03 23.70
N VAL A 153 -30.64 0.64 24.84
CA VAL A 153 -30.94 2.07 25.00
C VAL A 153 -29.65 2.86 24.89
N VAL A 154 -29.63 3.90 24.06
CA VAL A 154 -28.47 4.77 23.87
C VAL A 154 -28.18 5.56 25.14
N ILE A 155 -26.98 5.40 25.71
CA ILE A 155 -26.51 6.16 26.89
C ILE A 155 -25.64 7.35 26.44
N PHE A 156 -24.61 7.09 25.63
CA PHE A 156 -23.69 8.12 25.16
C PHE A 156 -23.62 8.13 23.64
N THR A 157 -23.54 9.33 23.04
CA THR A 157 -23.53 9.52 21.58
C THR A 157 -22.37 10.39 21.12
N GLY A 158 -21.88 10.19 19.90
CA GLY A 158 -20.89 11.07 19.29
C GLY A 158 -19.57 11.08 20.07
N HIS A 159 -19.10 12.26 20.47
CA HIS A 159 -17.86 12.42 21.23
C HIS A 159 -17.98 11.96 22.69
N ASP A 160 -19.20 11.78 23.21
CA ASP A 160 -19.41 11.35 24.60
C ASP A 160 -19.23 9.83 24.78
N THR A 161 -19.18 9.06 23.69
CA THR A 161 -18.90 7.62 23.78
C THR A 161 -17.49 7.38 24.32
N LYS A 162 -17.31 6.37 25.18
CA LYS A 162 -16.02 6.06 25.83
C LYS A 162 -14.89 5.85 24.82
N VAL A 163 -15.22 5.26 23.66
CA VAL A 163 -14.28 5.07 22.54
C VAL A 163 -13.74 6.39 22.02
N MET A 164 -14.62 7.36 21.78
CA MET A 164 -14.23 8.68 21.27
C MET A 164 -13.55 9.53 22.34
N GLN A 165 -13.89 9.36 23.62
CA GLN A 165 -13.15 9.99 24.73
C GLN A 165 -11.72 9.47 24.82
N ASN A 166 -11.50 8.20 24.49
CA ASN A 166 -10.16 7.60 24.41
C ASN A 166 -9.43 7.92 23.08
N THR A 167 -10.08 8.59 22.13
CA THR A 167 -9.39 9.08 20.91
C THR A 167 -8.68 10.39 21.18
N THR A 168 -7.39 10.45 20.85
CA THR A 168 -6.64 11.71 20.90
C THR A 168 -6.84 12.47 19.59
N ASP A 169 -7.06 13.78 19.67
CA ASP A 169 -7.05 14.63 18.49
C ASP A 169 -5.77 14.40 17.69
N PRO A 170 -5.86 14.20 16.36
CA PRO A 170 -4.71 13.84 15.55
C PRO A 170 -3.66 14.96 15.64
N PRO A 171 -2.49 14.71 16.27
CA PRO A 171 -1.52 15.77 16.44
C PRO A 171 -0.86 16.09 15.10
N SER A 172 -0.51 17.36 14.87
CA SER A 172 0.36 17.72 13.75
C SER A 172 1.76 17.14 14.00
N LYS A 173 2.02 15.96 13.44
CA LYS A 173 3.30 15.28 13.55
C LYS A 173 4.26 15.86 12.51
N ARG A 174 5.25 16.62 12.99
CA ARG A 174 6.42 17.02 12.19
C ARG A 174 7.61 16.14 12.55
N SER A 175 8.42 15.78 11.56
CA SER A 175 9.56 14.91 11.81
C SER A 175 10.68 15.63 12.58
N LYS A 176 11.46 14.88 13.38
CA LYS A 176 12.67 15.44 14.04
C LYS A 176 13.70 15.91 13.01
N ILE A 177 13.69 15.30 11.81
CA ILE A 177 14.56 15.64 10.70
C ILE A 177 14.15 16.99 10.11
N GLU A 178 12.86 17.23 9.87
CA GLU A 178 12.35 18.55 9.43
C GLU A 178 12.81 19.67 10.38
N ARG A 179 12.67 19.48 11.70
CA ARG A 179 13.12 20.50 12.67
C ARG A 179 14.64 20.74 12.66
N LYS A 180 15.46 19.73 12.34
CA LYS A 180 16.91 19.88 12.20
C LYS A 180 17.28 20.50 10.85
N MET A 181 16.57 20.13 9.80
CA MET A 181 16.72 20.67 8.46
C MET A 181 16.43 22.17 8.45
N ASP A 182 15.38 22.63 9.12
CA ASP A 182 15.07 24.06 9.26
C ASP A 182 16.24 24.83 9.89
N LYS A 183 16.87 24.28 10.94
CA LYS A 183 18.05 24.92 11.57
C LYS A 183 19.25 25.01 10.63
N ILE A 184 19.51 23.96 9.85
CA ILE A 184 20.59 23.95 8.85
C ILE A 184 20.30 24.97 7.75
N ILE A 185 19.06 25.06 7.28
CA ILE A 185 18.62 26.04 6.28
C ILE A 185 18.88 27.47 6.77
N TYR A 186 18.52 27.80 8.02
CA TYR A 186 18.79 29.13 8.57
C TYR A 186 20.30 29.45 8.65
N ILE A 187 21.13 28.48 9.01
CA ILE A 187 22.59 28.67 9.05
C ILE A 187 23.13 28.91 7.64
N LEU A 188 22.78 28.07 6.67
CA LEU A 188 23.20 28.20 5.27
C LEU A 188 22.78 29.55 4.67
N PHE A 189 21.53 29.97 4.93
CA PHE A 189 21.02 31.24 4.44
C PHE A 189 21.80 32.42 5.01
N SER A 190 22.17 32.37 6.30
CA SER A 190 22.99 33.41 6.93
C SER A 190 24.41 33.48 6.34
N THR A 191 25.04 32.33 6.08
CA THR A 191 26.38 32.29 5.49
C THR A 191 26.39 32.74 4.03
N LEU A 192 25.34 32.44 3.28
CA LEU A 192 25.20 32.85 1.89
C LEU A 192 25.12 34.37 1.78
N ILE A 193 24.29 35.01 2.60
CA ILE A 193 24.17 36.48 2.63
C ILE A 193 25.52 37.14 2.95
N MET A 194 26.27 36.58 3.90
CA MET A 194 27.60 37.09 4.25
C MET A 194 28.58 36.98 3.07
N MET A 195 28.68 35.81 2.43
CA MET A 195 29.59 35.62 1.29
C MET A 195 29.21 36.50 0.10
N SER A 196 27.93 36.60 -0.24
CA SER A 196 27.46 37.44 -1.34
C SER A 196 27.74 38.93 -1.08
N SER A 197 27.62 39.38 0.17
CA SER A 197 27.95 40.78 0.52
C SER A 197 29.44 41.09 0.36
N VAL A 198 30.32 40.19 0.80
CA VAL A 198 31.78 40.36 0.66
C VAL A 198 32.22 40.28 -0.80
N GLY A 199 31.70 39.30 -1.55
CA GLY A 199 31.99 39.14 -2.97
C GLY A 199 31.53 40.33 -3.80
N SER A 200 30.35 40.90 -3.51
CA SER A 200 29.86 42.09 -4.21
C SER A 200 30.75 43.31 -3.98
N VAL A 201 31.25 43.51 -2.75
CA VAL A 201 32.16 44.62 -2.43
C VAL A 201 33.51 44.45 -3.13
N PHE A 202 34.08 43.23 -3.11
CA PHE A 202 35.36 42.94 -3.74
C PHE A 202 35.29 43.07 -5.27
N PHE A 203 34.29 42.44 -5.89
CA PHE A 203 34.09 42.47 -7.34
C PHE A 203 33.80 43.88 -7.85
N GLY A 204 33.06 44.70 -7.09
CA GLY A 204 32.82 46.10 -7.42
C GLY A 204 34.08 46.97 -7.40
N ILE A 205 35.07 46.64 -6.56
CA ILE A 205 36.37 47.32 -6.51
C ILE A 205 37.26 46.87 -7.68
N GLU A 206 37.34 45.56 -7.93
CA GLU A 206 38.21 44.98 -8.96
C GLU A 206 37.72 45.33 -10.38
N THR A 207 36.40 45.27 -10.62
CA THR A 207 35.80 45.59 -11.93
C THR A 207 35.98 47.07 -12.31
N LYS A 208 36.09 47.96 -11.31
CA LYS A 208 36.38 49.38 -11.57
C LYS A 208 37.80 49.60 -12.09
N ASN A 209 38.72 48.69 -11.81
CA ASN A 209 40.11 48.75 -12.26
C ASN A 209 40.35 48.05 -13.61
N ASP A 210 39.45 47.15 -14.02
CA ASP A 210 39.61 46.29 -15.22
C ASP A 210 38.88 46.84 -16.48
N ILE A 211 38.30 48.05 -16.41
CA ILE A 211 37.64 48.73 -17.54
C ILE A 211 38.62 49.70 -18.21
N HIS A 212 39.22 49.29 -19.34
CA HIS A 212 39.81 50.21 -20.31
C HIS A 212 38.98 50.22 -21.60
N ASP A 213 38.49 51.41 -21.97
CA ASP A 213 37.79 51.70 -23.24
C ASP A 213 36.61 50.77 -23.61
N GLY A 214 35.82 50.36 -22.62
CA GLY A 214 34.47 49.81 -22.85
C GLY A 214 34.40 48.47 -23.58
N LYS A 215 35.50 47.73 -23.72
CA LYS A 215 35.50 46.36 -24.26
C LYS A 215 36.30 45.39 -23.40
N LEU A 216 35.64 44.34 -22.91
CA LEU A 216 36.27 43.20 -22.24
C LEU A 216 36.93 42.26 -23.27
N THR A 217 38.21 41.94 -23.07
CA THR A 217 39.05 41.08 -23.92
C THR A 217 39.45 39.79 -23.21
N ARG A 218 38.51 38.87 -22.94
CA ARG A 218 38.85 37.57 -22.31
C ARG A 218 38.26 36.38 -23.06
N TRP A 219 39.16 35.49 -23.51
CA TRP A 219 38.93 34.34 -24.40
C TRP A 219 38.32 33.10 -23.72
N TYR A 220 38.24 33.09 -22.39
CA TYR A 220 37.72 31.95 -21.62
C TYR A 220 36.19 31.97 -21.43
N LEU A 221 35.51 32.99 -21.95
CA LEU A 221 34.06 33.13 -21.85
C LEU A 221 33.26 32.18 -22.76
N ASP A 222 33.91 31.38 -23.63
CA ASP A 222 33.21 30.61 -24.68
C ASP A 222 33.61 29.11 -24.79
N GLN A 223 33.92 28.46 -23.67
CA GLN A 223 34.21 27.01 -23.61
C GLN A 223 33.00 26.11 -23.94
N THR A 224 31.78 26.65 -23.82
CA THR A 224 30.51 25.94 -24.03
C THR A 224 30.33 25.46 -25.47
N ILE A 225 30.89 26.16 -26.46
CA ILE A 225 30.75 25.79 -27.88
C ILE A 225 31.43 24.46 -28.17
N PHE A 226 32.58 24.18 -27.56
CA PHE A 226 33.32 22.94 -27.77
C PHE A 226 32.63 21.72 -27.14
N ILE A 227 32.08 21.87 -25.92
CA ILE A 227 31.29 20.81 -25.27
C ILE A 227 30.05 20.46 -26.11
N ASN A 228 29.45 21.46 -26.75
CA ASN A 228 28.23 21.27 -27.55
C ASN A 228 28.46 20.58 -28.91
N GLN A 229 29.71 20.52 -29.38
CA GLN A 229 30.08 19.99 -30.70
C GLN A 229 30.88 18.68 -30.60
N ASP A 230 30.97 18.08 -29.42
CA ASP A 230 31.69 16.83 -29.19
C ASP A 230 30.86 15.61 -29.64
N GLN A 231 31.47 14.73 -30.43
CA GLN A 231 30.84 13.51 -30.94
C GLN A 231 30.81 12.39 -29.88
N ASP A 232 31.78 12.35 -28.97
CA ASP A 232 31.84 11.30 -27.94
C ASP A 232 30.76 11.50 -26.85
N MET A 233 30.23 12.73 -26.72
CA MET A 233 29.14 13.07 -25.81
C MET A 233 27.77 13.17 -26.51
N TYR A 234 27.65 12.63 -27.73
CA TYR A 234 26.39 12.55 -28.46
C TYR A 234 25.67 11.23 -28.19
N PHE A 235 24.37 11.30 -27.89
CA PHE A 235 23.56 10.12 -27.62
C PHE A 235 22.70 9.76 -28.84
N GLU A 236 23.09 8.69 -29.52
CA GLU A 236 22.55 8.25 -30.82
C GLU A 236 21.07 7.82 -30.74
N GLU A 237 20.67 7.06 -29.70
CA GLU A 237 19.32 6.49 -29.61
C GLU A 237 18.19 7.54 -29.54
N THR A 238 18.49 8.77 -29.09
CA THR A 238 17.50 9.86 -29.03
C THR A 238 17.89 11.11 -29.80
N ASP A 239 18.94 11.05 -30.61
CA ASP A 239 19.49 12.15 -31.41
C ASP A 239 19.71 13.43 -30.59
N LYS A 240 20.48 13.32 -29.50
CA LYS A 240 20.74 14.44 -28.58
C LYS A 240 22.22 14.66 -28.33
N PRO A 241 22.79 15.81 -28.75
CA PRO A 241 24.14 16.21 -28.34
C PRO A 241 24.14 16.74 -26.90
N ALA A 242 25.30 16.67 -26.25
CA ALA A 242 25.53 17.40 -25.01
C ALA A 242 25.29 18.90 -25.22
N ARG A 243 24.53 19.53 -24.32
CA ARG A 243 24.22 20.97 -24.41
C ARG A 243 24.48 21.66 -23.07
N ALA A 244 25.61 22.33 -22.96
CA ALA A 244 25.92 23.22 -21.87
C ALA A 244 25.03 24.48 -21.96
N ARG A 245 24.19 24.70 -20.94
CA ARG A 245 23.20 25.79 -20.89
C ARG A 245 23.71 27.04 -20.17
N THR A 246 24.78 26.90 -19.39
CA THR A 246 25.36 27.98 -18.59
C THR A 246 26.86 27.99 -18.81
N SER A 247 27.36 29.02 -19.49
CA SER A 247 28.77 29.12 -19.89
C SER A 247 29.74 29.40 -18.75
N ASN A 248 29.23 29.95 -17.65
CA ASN A 248 30.05 30.39 -16.52
C ASN A 248 30.38 29.26 -15.53
N LEU A 249 29.96 28.01 -15.79
CA LEU A 249 30.15 26.85 -14.89
C LEU A 249 31.06 25.76 -15.47
N ASN A 250 31.66 25.97 -16.64
CA ASN A 250 32.43 24.92 -17.31
C ASN A 250 33.72 24.56 -16.54
N GLU A 251 34.34 25.54 -15.88
CA GLU A 251 35.57 25.36 -15.08
C GLU A 251 35.34 24.61 -13.76
N GLU A 252 34.12 24.67 -13.22
CA GLU A 252 33.70 23.93 -12.03
C GLU A 252 33.66 22.41 -12.29
N LEU A 253 33.45 21.98 -13.55
CA LEU A 253 33.44 20.56 -13.92
C LEU A 253 34.77 19.87 -13.60
N GLY A 254 35.90 20.59 -13.66
CA GLY A 254 37.22 20.07 -13.30
C GLY A 254 37.49 20.03 -11.79
N GLN A 255 36.62 20.63 -10.98
CA GLN A 255 36.74 20.73 -9.52
C GLN A 255 35.69 19.89 -8.78
N VAL A 256 34.86 19.13 -9.51
CA VAL A 256 33.82 18.27 -8.91
C VAL A 256 34.48 17.12 -8.15
N ASP A 257 34.42 17.17 -6.82
CA ASP A 257 34.84 16.08 -5.93
C ASP A 257 33.70 15.08 -5.65
N THR A 258 32.46 15.56 -5.55
CA THR A 258 31.29 14.74 -5.21
C THR A 258 30.21 14.86 -6.28
N ILE A 259 29.81 13.73 -6.87
CA ILE A 259 28.69 13.63 -7.82
C ILE A 259 27.44 13.15 -7.06
N LEU A 260 26.41 14.00 -7.01
CA LEU A 260 25.09 13.64 -6.49
C LEU A 260 24.21 13.17 -7.65
N SER A 261 24.21 11.87 -7.91
CA SER A 261 23.37 11.27 -8.95
C SER A 261 22.00 10.88 -8.42
N ASP A 262 20.95 11.22 -9.15
CA ASP A 262 19.63 10.63 -8.92
C ASP A 262 19.63 9.16 -9.37
N LYS A 263 18.84 8.32 -8.72
CA LYS A 263 18.74 6.90 -9.06
C LYS A 263 17.93 6.74 -10.35
N THR A 264 16.73 7.31 -10.39
CA THR A 264 15.74 7.03 -11.43
C THR A 264 15.93 7.96 -12.62
N GLY A 265 16.05 7.43 -13.83
CA GLY A 265 16.25 8.22 -15.05
C GLY A 265 17.68 8.73 -15.27
N THR A 266 18.59 8.53 -14.29
CA THR A 266 20.04 8.79 -14.45
C THR A 266 20.85 7.51 -14.30
N LEU A 267 20.72 6.77 -13.19
CA LEU A 267 21.42 5.49 -13.00
C LEU A 267 20.63 4.29 -13.54
N THR A 268 19.30 4.39 -13.58
CA THR A 268 18.43 3.29 -14.04
C THR A 268 17.53 3.74 -15.19
N CYS A 269 17.38 2.90 -16.21
CA CYS A 269 16.57 3.16 -17.40
C CYS A 269 15.05 3.01 -17.20
N ASN A 270 14.59 2.92 -15.94
CA ASN A 270 13.19 2.68 -15.56
C ASN A 270 12.53 1.51 -16.32
N SER A 271 13.36 0.51 -16.66
CA SER A 271 12.98 -0.76 -17.27
C SER A 271 13.34 -1.86 -16.29
N MET A 272 12.39 -2.75 -16.01
CA MET A 272 12.56 -3.86 -15.08
C MET A 272 12.56 -5.15 -15.87
N GLU A 273 13.56 -5.98 -15.63
CA GLU A 273 13.75 -7.24 -16.32
C GLU A 273 13.74 -8.39 -15.31
N PHE A 274 13.06 -9.49 -15.63
CA PHE A 274 13.15 -10.70 -14.85
C PHE A 274 14.49 -11.41 -15.14
N VAL A 275 15.36 -11.57 -14.14
CA VAL A 275 16.74 -12.05 -14.34
C VAL A 275 17.01 -13.40 -13.67
N LYS A 276 16.62 -13.58 -12.40
CA LYS A 276 16.88 -14.79 -11.60
C LYS A 276 15.71 -15.05 -10.64
N CYS A 277 15.49 -16.30 -10.26
CA CYS A 277 14.51 -16.66 -9.24
C CYS A 277 14.99 -17.85 -8.40
N SER A 278 14.39 -18.05 -7.23
CA SER A 278 14.63 -19.25 -6.41
C SER A 278 13.33 -19.97 -6.15
N ILE A 279 13.29 -21.25 -6.49
CA ILE A 279 12.11 -22.11 -6.36
C ILE A 279 12.52 -23.36 -5.59
N ALA A 280 11.80 -23.68 -4.52
CA ALA A 280 12.10 -24.82 -3.64
C ALA A 280 13.56 -24.85 -3.11
N GLY A 281 14.19 -23.68 -2.94
CA GLY A 281 15.58 -23.57 -2.48
C GLY A 281 16.65 -23.73 -3.58
N ILE A 282 16.25 -23.93 -4.83
CA ILE A 282 17.14 -23.99 -5.99
C ILE A 282 17.12 -22.64 -6.70
N ALA A 283 18.29 -22.07 -7.00
CA ALA A 283 18.42 -20.83 -7.77
C ALA A 283 18.42 -21.13 -9.28
N TYR A 284 17.67 -20.33 -10.03
CA TYR A 284 17.54 -20.39 -11.49
C TYR A 284 17.86 -19.04 -12.12
N GLY A 285 18.42 -19.06 -13.33
CA GLY A 285 18.86 -17.89 -14.10
C GLY A 285 20.38 -17.77 -14.17
N ARG A 286 20.94 -17.94 -15.37
CA ARG A 286 22.38 -17.87 -15.67
C ARG A 286 22.83 -16.51 -16.23
N GLY A 287 21.92 -15.56 -16.39
CA GLY A 287 22.24 -14.21 -16.88
C GLY A 287 23.30 -13.52 -16.00
N LEU A 288 24.39 -13.07 -16.62
CA LEU A 288 25.46 -12.32 -15.96
C LEU A 288 25.20 -10.82 -16.12
N THR A 289 25.08 -10.11 -15.00
CA THR A 289 24.94 -8.64 -15.02
C THR A 289 26.28 -7.96 -15.27
N GLU A 290 26.26 -6.73 -15.79
CA GLU A 290 27.47 -5.92 -15.98
C GLU A 290 28.24 -5.71 -14.67
N VAL A 291 27.51 -5.63 -13.54
CA VAL A 291 28.08 -5.54 -12.19
C VAL A 291 28.85 -6.80 -11.80
N GLU A 292 28.28 -7.99 -12.04
CA GLU A 292 28.95 -9.27 -11.80
C GLU A 292 30.23 -9.39 -12.65
N ARG A 293 30.18 -8.95 -13.92
CA ARG A 293 31.35 -8.90 -14.81
C ARG A 293 32.43 -7.94 -14.32
N ALA A 294 32.05 -6.75 -13.88
CA ALA A 294 32.97 -5.75 -13.35
C ALA A 294 33.63 -6.20 -12.02
N LEU A 295 32.87 -6.85 -11.14
CA LEU A 295 33.37 -7.42 -9.88
C LEU A 295 34.33 -8.59 -10.10
N ALA A 296 34.04 -9.45 -11.08
CA ALA A 296 34.93 -10.55 -11.47
C ALA A 296 36.27 -10.00 -12.02
N LYS A 297 36.20 -8.99 -12.90
CA LYS A 297 37.37 -8.31 -13.47
C LYS A 297 38.24 -7.63 -12.40
N LYS A 298 37.62 -7.06 -11.35
CA LYS A 298 38.33 -6.42 -10.24
C LYS A 298 39.01 -7.43 -9.29
N LYS A 299 38.51 -8.67 -9.22
CA LYS A 299 39.11 -9.76 -8.43
C LYS A 299 40.25 -10.50 -9.15
N GLY A 300 40.63 -10.09 -10.36
CA GLY A 300 41.73 -10.68 -11.12
C GLY A 300 41.41 -12.05 -11.74
N GLY A 301 40.14 -12.49 -11.69
CA GLY A 301 39.67 -13.61 -12.49
C GLY A 301 39.48 -13.15 -13.93
N GLY A 302 39.85 -13.98 -14.91
CA GLY A 302 39.47 -13.77 -16.31
C GLY A 302 37.95 -13.64 -16.49
N PRO A 303 37.45 -13.41 -17.73
CA PRO A 303 36.01 -13.36 -17.97
C PRO A 303 35.34 -14.58 -17.31
N PRO A 304 34.27 -14.41 -16.52
CA PRO A 304 33.67 -15.52 -15.81
C PRO A 304 33.20 -16.58 -16.80
N GLU A 305 33.83 -17.75 -16.77
CA GLU A 305 33.26 -18.96 -17.37
C GLU A 305 31.96 -19.28 -16.64
N VAL A 306 30.96 -19.71 -17.42
CA VAL A 306 29.61 -20.05 -16.96
C VAL A 306 29.72 -21.02 -15.79
N GLY A 307 29.41 -20.54 -14.58
CA GLY A 307 29.61 -21.31 -13.35
C GLY A 307 28.66 -22.49 -13.23
N ASP A 308 29.23 -23.69 -13.32
CA ASP A 308 28.66 -24.95 -12.87
C ASP A 308 28.30 -24.89 -11.38
N THR A 309 27.01 -24.96 -11.05
CA THR A 309 26.57 -25.56 -9.77
C THR A 309 26.33 -27.04 -10.02
N SER A 310 27.29 -27.86 -9.58
CA SER A 310 27.28 -29.31 -9.62
C SER A 310 26.10 -29.91 -8.82
N PHE A 311 25.15 -30.52 -9.53
CA PHE A 311 24.49 -31.77 -9.15
C PHE A 311 24.24 -32.57 -10.44
N ASP A 312 24.60 -33.85 -10.39
CA ASP A 312 24.80 -34.77 -11.49
C ASP A 312 23.66 -34.85 -12.53
N ALA A 313 23.99 -34.59 -13.80
CA ALA A 313 23.37 -35.25 -14.95
C ALA A 313 24.28 -35.07 -16.20
N GLU A 314 24.88 -36.17 -16.63
CA GLU A 314 25.63 -36.27 -17.88
C GLU A 314 24.74 -35.97 -19.10
N GLY A 315 25.32 -35.24 -20.07
CA GLY A 315 24.95 -35.34 -21.48
C GLY A 315 23.96 -34.30 -22.00
N SER A 316 24.47 -33.25 -22.63
CA SER A 316 24.41 -33.07 -24.10
C SER A 316 24.76 -31.63 -24.46
N ASN A 317 25.75 -31.49 -25.34
CA ASN A 317 26.06 -30.23 -26.03
C ASN A 317 24.81 -29.78 -26.80
N ALA A 318 24.20 -28.67 -26.40
CA ALA A 318 23.25 -27.96 -27.23
C ALA A 318 23.83 -26.56 -27.50
N GLU A 319 24.14 -26.32 -28.77
CA GLU A 319 24.56 -25.04 -29.32
C GLU A 319 23.61 -23.93 -28.86
N LEU A 320 24.19 -22.81 -28.43
CA LEU A 320 23.49 -21.57 -28.10
C LEU A 320 22.78 -21.06 -29.37
N VAL A 321 21.51 -21.43 -29.53
CA VAL A 321 20.63 -20.78 -30.49
C VAL A 321 20.23 -19.45 -29.87
N ASP A 322 20.96 -18.40 -30.22
CA ASP A 322 20.56 -17.01 -30.03
C ASP A 322 19.30 -16.75 -30.87
N THR A 323 18.12 -17.05 -30.30
CA THR A 323 16.86 -16.54 -30.84
C THR A 323 16.84 -15.04 -30.53
N GLY A 324 17.44 -14.25 -31.41
CA GLY A 324 17.68 -12.79 -31.31
C GLY A 324 16.43 -11.91 -31.24
N ARG A 325 15.45 -12.27 -30.42
CA ARG A 325 14.30 -11.45 -30.06
C ARG A 325 14.51 -10.99 -28.62
N SER A 326 15.19 -9.85 -28.45
CA SER A 326 15.28 -9.20 -27.14
C SER A 326 13.90 -8.69 -26.76
N ILE A 327 13.24 -9.43 -25.86
CA ILE A 327 11.90 -9.09 -25.36
C ILE A 327 12.08 -8.07 -24.25
N LYS A 328 11.48 -6.88 -24.42
CA LYS A 328 11.51 -5.84 -23.39
C LYS A 328 10.93 -6.39 -22.08
N GLY A 329 11.70 -6.34 -21.00
CA GLY A 329 11.29 -6.80 -19.67
C GLY A 329 11.64 -8.26 -19.34
N PHE A 330 12.32 -8.98 -20.24
CA PHE A 330 12.71 -10.37 -20.02
C PHE A 330 14.21 -10.59 -20.28
N ASN A 331 14.94 -10.97 -19.24
CA ASN A 331 16.38 -11.23 -19.32
C ASN A 331 16.74 -12.46 -18.46
N PHE A 332 15.96 -13.52 -18.62
CA PHE A 332 16.11 -14.77 -17.89
C PHE A 332 16.49 -15.88 -18.86
N GLN A 333 17.57 -16.59 -18.54
CA GLN A 333 18.05 -17.72 -19.33
C GLN A 333 18.44 -18.86 -18.40
N ASP A 334 17.75 -20.01 -18.52
CA ASP A 334 18.09 -21.23 -17.79
C ASP A 334 17.54 -22.47 -18.53
N GLU A 335 18.44 -23.29 -19.06
CA GLU A 335 18.12 -24.52 -19.83
C GLU A 335 17.24 -25.51 -19.05
N ARG A 336 17.29 -25.47 -17.71
CA ARG A 336 16.57 -26.42 -16.84
C ARG A 336 15.07 -26.20 -16.82
N ILE A 337 14.60 -24.98 -17.07
CA ILE A 337 13.19 -24.60 -16.91
C ILE A 337 12.58 -23.93 -18.15
N MET A 338 13.40 -23.36 -19.04
CA MET A 338 12.90 -22.76 -20.29
C MET A 338 12.39 -23.81 -21.28
N ASN A 339 11.60 -23.38 -22.27
CA ASN A 339 11.07 -24.23 -23.35
C ASN A 339 10.31 -25.48 -22.85
N GLY A 340 9.55 -25.35 -21.76
CA GLY A 340 8.75 -26.44 -21.19
C GLY A 340 9.56 -27.54 -20.49
N GLN A 341 10.89 -27.40 -20.35
CA GLN A 341 11.71 -28.41 -19.65
C GLN A 341 11.44 -28.47 -18.15
N TRP A 342 10.77 -27.47 -17.57
CA TRP A 342 10.37 -27.45 -16.17
C TRP A 342 9.49 -28.64 -15.76
N VAL A 343 8.77 -29.28 -16.71
CA VAL A 343 7.94 -30.46 -16.46
C VAL A 343 8.77 -31.67 -16.04
N LYS A 344 10.01 -31.79 -16.55
CA LYS A 344 10.93 -32.92 -16.30
C LYS A 344 11.69 -32.81 -14.98
N GLN A 345 11.62 -31.66 -14.31
CA GLN A 345 12.33 -31.41 -13.05
C GLN A 345 11.68 -32.18 -11.88
N THR A 346 12.48 -32.58 -10.90
CA THR A 346 12.06 -33.32 -9.69
C THR A 346 10.99 -32.56 -8.87
N HIS A 347 11.04 -31.22 -8.87
CA HIS A 347 10.09 -30.34 -8.20
C HIS A 347 9.11 -29.65 -9.15
N SER A 348 8.75 -30.28 -10.27
CA SER A 348 7.88 -29.67 -11.30
C SER A 348 6.53 -29.17 -10.77
N ASN A 349 5.96 -29.77 -9.71
CA ASN A 349 4.70 -29.30 -9.09
C ASN A 349 4.89 -27.92 -8.42
N VAL A 350 6.04 -27.73 -7.75
CA VAL A 350 6.34 -26.47 -7.06
C VAL A 350 6.68 -25.38 -8.08
N ILE A 351 7.40 -25.73 -9.15
CA ILE A 351 7.71 -24.81 -10.25
C ILE A 351 6.44 -24.37 -10.98
N GLN A 352 5.54 -25.31 -11.26
CA GLN A 352 4.22 -25.02 -11.85
C GLN A 352 3.42 -24.06 -10.98
N LYS A 353 3.31 -24.35 -9.67
CA LYS A 353 2.60 -23.46 -8.74
C LYS A 353 3.25 -22.08 -8.64
N PHE A 354 4.59 -22.01 -8.65
CA PHE A 354 5.32 -20.75 -8.60
C PHE A 354 4.98 -19.86 -9.79
N PHE A 355 5.13 -20.36 -11.02
CA PHE A 355 4.83 -19.57 -12.22
C PHE A 355 3.34 -19.31 -12.41
N ARG A 356 2.47 -20.24 -11.98
CA ARG A 356 1.02 -20.00 -11.94
C ARG A 356 0.67 -18.87 -10.97
N VAL A 357 1.34 -18.77 -9.81
CA VAL A 357 1.18 -17.63 -8.91
C VAL A 357 1.68 -16.33 -9.55
N LEU A 358 2.83 -16.36 -10.23
CA LEU A 358 3.33 -15.17 -10.96
C LEU A 358 2.36 -14.70 -12.06
N ALA A 359 1.65 -15.62 -12.72
CA ALA A 359 0.65 -15.33 -13.76
C ALA A 359 -0.76 -15.00 -13.24
N LEU A 360 -1.00 -15.09 -11.93
CA LEU A 360 -2.33 -14.86 -11.33
C LEU A 360 -2.33 -13.73 -10.32
N CYS A 361 -1.29 -13.63 -9.50
CA CYS A 361 -1.18 -12.66 -8.42
C CYS A 361 -0.60 -11.33 -8.93
N HIS A 362 -1.25 -10.71 -9.90
CA HIS A 362 -0.90 -9.39 -10.42
C HIS A 362 -2.15 -8.58 -10.79
N THR A 363 -1.97 -7.28 -11.02
CA THR A 363 -3.03 -6.37 -11.47
C THR A 363 -2.97 -6.06 -12.96
N ALA A 364 -1.94 -6.55 -13.67
CA ALA A 364 -1.74 -6.31 -15.09
C ALA A 364 -2.97 -6.68 -15.95
N ILE A 365 -3.16 -5.88 -17.01
CA ILE A 365 -4.22 -6.01 -18.02
C ILE A 365 -3.53 -6.40 -19.34
N PRO A 366 -4.02 -7.45 -20.04
CA PRO A 366 -3.49 -7.83 -21.33
C PRO A 366 -4.07 -6.93 -22.42
N ASP A 367 -3.20 -6.27 -23.18
CA ASP A 367 -3.53 -5.57 -24.42
C ASP A 367 -3.10 -6.44 -25.61
N VAL A 368 -4.08 -6.93 -26.37
CA VAL A 368 -3.86 -7.86 -27.47
C VAL A 368 -3.78 -7.07 -28.77
N ASN A 369 -2.59 -7.02 -29.37
CA ASN A 369 -2.43 -6.35 -30.65
C ASN A 369 -3.13 -7.16 -31.76
N GLN A 370 -4.14 -6.54 -32.39
CA GLN A 370 -5.04 -7.19 -33.34
C GLN A 370 -4.34 -7.62 -34.64
N ASP A 371 -3.19 -7.03 -34.98
CA ASP A 371 -2.47 -7.29 -36.22
C ASP A 371 -1.36 -8.36 -36.07
N THR A 372 -0.73 -8.45 -34.90
CA THR A 372 0.39 -9.38 -34.64
C THR A 372 0.01 -10.59 -33.77
N GLY A 373 -1.12 -10.52 -33.07
CA GLY A 373 -1.51 -11.52 -32.07
C GLY A 373 -0.62 -11.53 -30.83
N GLU A 374 0.30 -10.55 -30.69
CA GLU A 374 1.20 -10.44 -29.55
C GLU A 374 0.50 -9.71 -28.40
N ILE A 375 0.59 -10.29 -27.20
CA ILE A 375 -0.04 -9.74 -25.98
C ILE A 375 0.99 -8.87 -25.26
N SER A 376 0.75 -7.56 -25.19
CA SER A 376 1.45 -6.67 -24.28
C SER A 376 0.72 -6.57 -22.94
N TYR A 377 1.44 -6.30 -21.86
CA TYR A 377 0.85 -6.18 -20.53
C TYR A 377 0.98 -4.75 -20.02
N GLU A 378 -0.16 -4.12 -19.73
CA GLU A 378 -0.22 -2.85 -19.02
C GLU A 378 -0.37 -3.15 -17.52
N ALA A 379 0.61 -2.74 -16.72
CA ALA A 379 0.63 -2.97 -15.28
C ALA A 379 0.84 -1.67 -14.51
N GLU A 380 0.35 -1.64 -13.26
CA GLU A 380 0.55 -0.50 -12.35
C GLU A 380 2.03 -0.32 -11.99
N SER A 381 2.80 -1.41 -11.98
CA SER A 381 4.25 -1.40 -11.75
C SER A 381 5.01 -2.14 -12.86
N PRO A 382 6.22 -1.66 -13.23
CA PRO A 382 7.06 -2.35 -14.21
C PRO A 382 7.55 -3.71 -13.71
N ASP A 383 7.59 -3.92 -12.39
CA ASP A 383 7.93 -5.20 -11.77
C ASP A 383 6.87 -6.26 -12.05
N GLU A 384 5.59 -5.91 -11.87
CA GLU A 384 4.47 -6.79 -12.22
C GLU A 384 4.48 -7.13 -13.70
N ALA A 385 4.69 -6.13 -14.56
CA ALA A 385 4.83 -6.37 -16.00
C ALA A 385 5.96 -7.36 -16.29
N ALA A 386 7.14 -7.21 -15.69
CA ALA A 386 8.26 -8.12 -15.86
C ALA A 386 7.94 -9.55 -15.39
N PHE A 387 7.20 -9.72 -14.29
CA PHE A 387 6.77 -11.05 -13.82
C PHE A 387 5.76 -11.72 -14.74
N VAL A 388 4.77 -10.97 -15.25
CA VAL A 388 3.78 -11.52 -16.19
C VAL A 388 4.43 -11.90 -17.51
N ILE A 389 5.33 -11.04 -18.02
CA ILE A 389 6.13 -11.34 -19.22
C ILE A 389 6.97 -12.60 -18.98
N ALA A 390 7.63 -12.73 -17.83
CA ALA A 390 8.41 -13.93 -17.51
C ALA A 390 7.56 -15.20 -17.42
N ALA A 391 6.36 -15.11 -16.84
CA ALA A 391 5.43 -16.23 -16.79
C ALA A 391 4.96 -16.65 -18.20
N ARG A 392 4.67 -15.67 -19.08
CA ARG A 392 4.33 -15.90 -20.50
C ARG A 392 5.45 -16.65 -21.21
N GLU A 393 6.70 -16.19 -21.11
CA GLU A 393 7.86 -16.82 -21.78
C GLU A 393 8.13 -18.25 -21.28
N LEU A 394 7.66 -18.60 -20.07
CA LEU A 394 7.78 -19.95 -19.50
C LEU A 394 6.55 -20.84 -19.75
N GLY A 395 5.58 -20.37 -20.54
CA GLY A 395 4.40 -21.13 -20.97
C GLY A 395 3.17 -20.97 -20.07
N PHE A 396 3.13 -19.92 -19.25
CA PHE A 396 1.98 -19.51 -18.43
C PHE A 396 1.49 -18.15 -18.94
N GLU A 397 0.80 -18.16 -20.08
CA GLU A 397 0.36 -16.95 -20.77
C GLU A 397 -1.01 -16.49 -20.27
N PHE A 398 -1.02 -15.40 -19.52
CA PHE A 398 -2.25 -14.70 -19.14
C PHE A 398 -2.76 -13.88 -20.34
N TYR A 399 -4.04 -14.03 -20.72
CA TYR A 399 -4.56 -13.42 -21.95
C TYR A 399 -5.89 -12.67 -21.78
N GLU A 400 -6.66 -12.93 -20.71
CA GLU A 400 -7.93 -12.24 -20.49
C GLU A 400 -8.22 -12.08 -19.00
N ARG A 401 -8.71 -10.89 -18.64
CA ARG A 401 -9.20 -10.56 -17.30
C ARG A 401 -10.57 -9.93 -17.38
N THR A 402 -11.51 -10.53 -16.66
CA THR A 402 -12.83 -9.95 -16.41
C THR A 402 -12.94 -9.54 -14.94
N GLN A 403 -14.02 -8.87 -14.54
CA GLN A 403 -14.25 -8.47 -13.15
C GLN A 403 -14.31 -9.67 -12.19
N THR A 404 -14.62 -10.87 -12.69
CA THR A 404 -14.87 -12.06 -11.87
C THR A 404 -14.04 -13.26 -12.29
N SER A 405 -13.18 -13.16 -13.30
CA SER A 405 -12.35 -14.27 -13.73
C SER A 405 -11.04 -13.83 -14.36
N ILE A 406 -10.01 -14.66 -14.19
CA ILE A 406 -8.73 -14.56 -14.89
C ILE A 406 -8.59 -15.81 -15.76
N SER A 407 -8.26 -15.60 -17.04
CA SER A 407 -8.03 -16.68 -18.00
C SER A 407 -6.55 -16.73 -18.37
N LEU A 408 -5.98 -17.93 -18.31
CA LEU A 408 -4.58 -18.20 -18.65
C LEU A 408 -4.46 -19.44 -19.52
N HIS A 409 -3.46 -19.44 -20.38
CA HIS A 409 -2.96 -20.59 -21.11
C HIS A 409 -1.83 -21.21 -20.31
N GLU A 410 -1.98 -22.49 -19.97
CA GLU A 410 -0.96 -23.25 -19.24
C GLU A 410 -0.56 -24.47 -20.06
N LEU A 411 0.74 -24.78 -20.06
CA LEU A 411 1.24 -26.02 -20.62
C LEU A 411 0.79 -27.22 -19.76
N ASP A 412 -0.01 -28.12 -20.34
CA ASP A 412 -0.49 -29.31 -19.65
C ASP A 412 0.60 -30.38 -19.48
N ARG A 413 0.61 -31.02 -18.30
CA ARG A 413 1.65 -31.92 -17.81
C ARG A 413 1.65 -33.28 -18.53
N GLU A 414 0.51 -33.68 -19.08
CA GLU A 414 0.32 -35.01 -19.70
C GLU A 414 0.37 -34.96 -21.24
N SER A 415 -0.01 -33.84 -21.85
CA SER A 415 -0.24 -33.77 -23.31
C SER A 415 0.71 -32.84 -24.07
N THR A 416 1.57 -32.06 -23.38
CA THR A 416 2.44 -31.02 -24.01
C THR A 416 1.63 -30.03 -24.89
N THR A 417 0.32 -29.92 -24.65
CA THR A 417 -0.56 -28.98 -25.33
C THR A 417 -0.98 -27.88 -24.37
N GLN A 418 -1.26 -26.67 -24.89
CA GLN A 418 -1.72 -25.56 -24.06
C GLN A 418 -3.18 -25.79 -23.65
N ALA A 419 -3.42 -25.97 -22.36
CA ALA A 419 -4.75 -26.04 -21.78
C ALA A 419 -5.22 -24.64 -21.36
N LYS A 420 -6.51 -24.35 -21.60
CA LYS A 420 -7.15 -23.12 -21.14
C LYS A 420 -7.61 -23.30 -19.70
N PHE A 421 -7.05 -22.52 -18.79
CA PHE A 421 -7.48 -22.45 -17.41
C PHE A 421 -8.20 -21.13 -17.16
N LYS A 422 -9.42 -21.22 -16.64
CA LYS A 422 -10.21 -20.08 -16.20
C LYS A 422 -10.45 -20.22 -14.71
N LEU A 423 -9.97 -19.27 -13.93
CA LEU A 423 -10.20 -19.21 -12.50
C LEU A 423 -11.25 -18.12 -12.22
N GLU A 424 -12.34 -18.51 -11.57
CA GLU A 424 -13.40 -17.60 -11.16
C GLU A 424 -13.14 -17.11 -9.73
N ALA A 425 -13.56 -15.88 -9.42
CA ALA A 425 -13.31 -15.19 -8.16
C ALA A 425 -13.88 -15.87 -6.89
N LYS A 426 -14.54 -17.03 -7.02
CA LYS A 426 -14.96 -17.90 -5.90
C LYS A 426 -13.89 -18.91 -5.49
N GLU A 427 -12.86 -19.11 -6.31
CA GLU A 427 -11.81 -20.12 -6.12
C GLU A 427 -10.42 -19.50 -5.82
N ILE A 428 -10.34 -18.17 -5.78
CA ILE A 428 -9.19 -17.36 -5.32
C ILE A 428 -9.48 -16.89 -3.90
#